data_AF-A0A1L5NFW3-F1
#
_entry.id   AF-A0A1L5NFW3-F1
#
_cell.length_a   1.000
_cell.length_b   1.000
_cell.length_c   1.000
_cell.angle_alpha   90.00
_cell.angle_beta   90.00
_cell.angle_gamma   90.00
#
_symmetry.space_group_name_H-M   'P 1'
#
loop_
_entity.id
_entity.type
_entity.pdbx_description
1 polymer ?
#
loop_
_entity_poly.entity_id
_entity_poly.type
_entity_poly.pdbx_seq_one_letter_code
_entity_poly.pdbx_strand_id
1 'polypeptide(L)' 'MVSGTWYFGYGAEAGTKVKALGPGSFYTEPAGARHFARTGAKPVVLYIHGFGPTDTHYIDQAATPGPDQI' A
#
# COMPACT_ATOMS: atom_id res chain seq x y z
N MET A 1 9.64 4.60 -5.63
CA MET A 1 8.54 5.50 -6.02
C MET A 1 8.88 6.18 -7.33
N VAL A 2 8.02 6.11 -8.36
CA VAL A 2 8.27 6.73 -9.68
C VAL A 2 7.64 8.13 -9.75
N SER A 3 6.36 8.28 -9.43
CA SER A 3 5.67 9.58 -9.44
C SER A 3 4.52 9.64 -8.43
N GLY A 4 4.14 10.86 -8.01
CA GLY A 4 3.10 11.10 -7.02
C GLY A 4 3.57 10.96 -5.57
N THR A 5 2.61 10.96 -4.62
CA THR A 5 2.85 10.80 -3.19
C THR A 5 2.10 9.59 -2.65
N TRP A 6 2.85 8.61 -2.14
CA TRP A 6 2.30 7.40 -1.53
C TRP A 6 2.27 7.53 -0.02
N TYR A 7 1.09 7.40 0.56
CA TYR A 7 0.92 7.38 2.00
C TYR A 7 0.92 5.94 2.46
N PHE A 8 1.99 5.51 3.12
CA PHE A 8 2.21 4.13 3.52
C PHE A 8 2.44 4.00 5.02
N GLY A 9 1.92 2.94 5.63
CA GLY A 9 2.15 2.59 7.02
C GLY A 9 2.10 1.08 7.27
N TYR A 10 2.73 0.66 8.37
CA TYR A 10 2.64 -0.72 8.87
C TYR A 10 1.62 -0.83 10.00
N GLY A 11 1.08 -2.02 10.20
CA GLY A 11 0.10 -2.33 11.23
C GLY A 11 -1.29 -2.63 10.67
N ALA A 12 -2.24 -2.82 11.58
CA ALA A 12 -3.60 -3.26 11.24
C ALA A 12 -4.59 -2.10 10.99
N GLU A 13 -4.22 -0.86 11.29
CA GLU A 13 -5.16 0.26 11.23
C GLU A 13 -4.55 1.47 10.53
N ALA A 14 -5.30 2.02 9.58
CA ALA A 14 -4.94 3.24 8.87
C ALA A 14 -5.17 4.47 9.77
N GLY A 15 -4.25 4.70 10.70
CA GLY A 15 -4.25 5.87 11.58
C GLY A 15 -3.40 7.03 11.07
N THR A 16 -3.04 7.95 11.97
CA THR A 16 -2.14 9.09 11.68
C THR A 16 -0.68 8.70 11.41
N LYS A 17 -0.32 7.43 11.63
CA LYS A 17 1.05 6.91 11.47
C LYS A 17 1.33 6.51 10.01
N VAL A 18 1.25 7.47 9.10
CA VAL A 18 1.64 7.29 7.69
C VAL A 18 2.92 8.04 7.36
N LYS A 19 3.75 7.43 6.53
CA LYS A 19 4.84 8.10 5.84
C LYS A 19 4.35 8.60 4.48
N ALA A 20 4.59 9.87 4.18
CA ALA A 20 4.42 10.41 2.85
C ALA A 20 5.70 10.15 2.04
N LEU A 21 5.61 9.26 1.05
CA LEU A 21 6.71 8.81 0.22
C LEU A 21 6.60 9.43 -1.18
N GLY A 22 7.46 10.40 -1.47
CA GLY A 22 7.55 11.06 -2.78
C GLY A 22 8.47 10.32 -3.76
N PRO A 23 8.65 10.85 -5.00
CA PRO A 23 9.56 10.29 -6.00
C PRO A 23 10.96 10.03 -5.44
N GLY A 24 11.56 8.90 -5.80
CA GLY A 24 12.86 8.45 -5.28
C GLY A 24 12.81 7.78 -3.90
N SER A 25 11.67 7.76 -3.21
CA SER A 25 11.52 7.03 -1.95
C SER A 25 11.46 5.51 -2.18
N PHE A 26 11.99 4.77 -1.21
CA PHE A 26 11.94 3.30 -1.14
C PHE A 26 11.28 2.85 0.17
N TYR A 27 10.62 1.70 0.12
CA TYR A 27 10.07 1.01 1.27
C TYR A 27 10.02 -0.50 0.97
N THR A 28 9.73 -1.30 1.99
CA THR A 28 9.64 -2.76 1.90
C THR A 28 8.29 -3.23 2.42
N GLU A 29 7.81 -4.37 1.93
CA GLU A 29 6.66 -5.08 2.50
C GLU A 29 7.17 -6.43 3.02
N PRO A 30 7.59 -6.52 4.30
CA PRO A 30 8.05 -7.78 4.86
C PRO A 30 6.96 -8.85 4.80
N ALA A 31 7.34 -10.11 4.58
CA ALA A 31 6.40 -11.22 4.50
C ALA A 31 5.52 -11.30 5.75
N GLY A 32 4.19 -11.38 5.55
CA GLY A 32 3.20 -11.46 6.62
C GLY A 32 3.00 -10.16 7.43
N ALA A 33 3.75 -9.09 7.13
CA ALA A 33 3.56 -7.82 7.82
C ALA A 33 2.32 -7.09 7.28
N ARG A 34 1.39 -6.81 8.17
CA ARG A 34 0.23 -5.97 7.87
C ARG A 34 0.69 -4.57 7.50
N HIS A 35 0.11 -4.02 6.46
CA HIS A 35 0.35 -2.67 6.00
C HIS A 35 -0.92 -2.10 5.39
N PHE A 36 -0.90 -0.81 5.20
CA PHE A 36 -1.97 -0.07 4.54
C PHE A 36 -1.36 1.02 3.70
N ALA A 37 -2.05 1.36 2.63
CA ALA A 37 -1.60 2.40 1.74
C ALA A 37 -2.74 3.13 1.06
N ARG A 38 -2.49 4.39 0.69
CA ARG A 38 -3.44 5.19 -0.07
C ARG A 38 -2.73 6.22 -0.94
N THR A 39 -3.43 6.62 -1.99
CA THR A 39 -3.12 7.84 -2.72
C THR A 39 -3.82 9.04 -2.08
N GLY A 40 -3.45 10.24 -2.54
CA GLY A 40 -4.26 11.44 -2.34
C GLY A 40 -5.18 11.67 -3.54
N ALA A 41 -5.53 12.94 -3.80
CA ALA A 41 -6.31 13.35 -4.97
C ALA A 41 -5.56 13.18 -6.32
N LYS A 42 -4.27 12.88 -6.29
CA LYS A 42 -3.43 12.69 -7.47
C LYS A 42 -3.00 11.22 -7.58
N PRO A 43 -2.86 10.69 -8.80
CA PRO A 43 -2.39 9.32 -9.01
C PRO A 43 -0.94 9.15 -8.55
N VAL A 44 -0.58 7.89 -8.29
CA VAL A 44 0.75 7.47 -7.86
C VAL A 44 1.21 6.32 -8.76
N VAL A 45 2.46 6.34 -9.18
CA VAL A 45 3.08 5.24 -9.94
C VAL A 45 4.19 4.62 -9.10
N LEU A 46 4.04 3.33 -8.81
CA LEU A 46 5.01 2.53 -8.08
C LEU A 46 5.74 1.56 -9.02
N TYR A 47 6.99 1.28 -8.69
CA TYR A 47 7.71 0.13 -9.24
C TYR A 47 7.89 -0.84 -8.07
N ILE A 48 7.28 -2.02 -8.18
CA ILE A 48 7.25 -3.04 -7.13
C ILE A 48 8.02 -4.25 -7.63
N HIS A 49 8.94 -4.74 -6.81
CA HIS A 49 9.63 -6.00 -7.01
C HIS A 49 9.47 -6.85 -5.76
N GLY A 50 9.29 -8.16 -5.92
CA GLY A 50 9.08 -9.09 -4.81
C GLY A 50 9.46 -10.51 -5.20
N PHE A 51 9.63 -11.36 -4.20
CA PHE A 51 9.91 -12.79 -4.38
C PHE A 51 8.80 -13.61 -3.74
N GLY A 52 8.21 -14.55 -4.49
CA GLY A 52 7.19 -15.50 -4.04
C GLY A 52 5.92 -15.47 -4.88
N PRO A 53 4.92 -16.33 -4.59
CA PRO A 53 3.53 -16.00 -4.88
C PRO A 53 3.11 -14.82 -3.99
N THR A 54 2.29 -13.92 -4.53
CA THR A 54 1.70 -12.81 -3.78
C THR A 54 0.19 -12.97 -3.74
N ASP A 55 -0.44 -12.60 -2.63
CA ASP A 55 -1.90 -12.56 -2.45
C ASP A 55 -2.26 -11.41 -1.48
N THR A 56 -3.54 -11.05 -1.39
CA THR A 56 -4.06 -10.00 -0.51
C THR A 56 -5.11 -10.55 0.44
N HIS A 57 -4.80 -10.53 1.74
CA HIS A 57 -5.75 -10.90 2.80
C HIS A 57 -6.27 -9.64 3.48
N TYR A 58 -7.51 -9.27 3.19
CA TYR A 58 -8.17 -8.15 3.86
C TYR A 58 -8.45 -8.51 5.33
N ILE A 59 -8.04 -7.61 6.23
CA ILE A 59 -8.26 -7.75 7.68
C ILE A 59 -9.60 -7.16 8.13
N ASP A 60 -10.15 -6.25 7.33
CA ASP A 60 -11.51 -5.72 7.47
C ASP A 60 -12.30 -6.15 6.24
N GLN A 61 -13.37 -6.91 6.47
CA GLN A 61 -14.22 -7.42 5.40
C GLN A 61 -14.87 -6.28 4.60
N ALA A 62 -15.18 -5.15 5.25
CA ALA A 62 -15.74 -3.97 4.59
C ALA A 62 -14.75 -3.28 3.63
N ALA A 63 -13.44 -3.51 3.80
CA ALA A 63 -12.40 -2.98 2.92
C ALA A 63 -12.10 -3.87 1.71
N THR A 64 -12.75 -5.03 1.60
CA THR A 64 -12.57 -5.95 0.46
C THR A 64 -13.22 -5.32 -0.79
N PRO A 65 -12.46 -5.08 -1.87
CA PRO A 65 -13.01 -4.57 -3.12
C PRO A 65 -14.03 -5.54 -3.70
N GLY A 66 -15.08 -4.99 -4.29
CA GLY A 66 -16.05 -5.78 -5.04
C GLY A 66 -15.45 -6.39 -6.31
N PRO A 67 -16.13 -7.36 -6.93
CA PRO A 67 -15.64 -8.08 -8.11
C PRO A 67 -15.31 -7.18 -9.32
N ASP A 68 -15.83 -5.96 -9.39
CA ASP A 68 -15.64 -5.03 -10.51
C ASP A 68 -14.50 -4.00 -10.29
N GLN A 69 -13.70 -4.15 -9.22
CA GLN A 69 -12.65 -3.19 -8.84
C GLN A 69 -11.21 -3.73 -8.96
N ILE A 70 -11.01 -4.91 -9.57
CA ILE A 70 -9.69 -5.54 -9.77
C ILE A 70 -9.39 -5.65 -11.27
#